data_AF-A0A7Y4TYT8-F1
#
_entry.id   AF-A0A7Y4TYT8-F1
#
_cell.length_a   1.000
_cell.length_b   1.000
_cell.length_c   1.000
_cell.angle_alpha   90.00
_cell.angle_beta   90.00
_cell.angle_gamma   90.00
#
_symmetry.space_group_name_H-M   'P 1'
#
loop_
_entity.id
_entity.type
_entity.pdbx_description
1 polymer ?
#
loop_
_entity_poly.entity_id
_entity_poly.type
_entity_poly.pdbx_seq_one_letter_code
_entity_poly.pdbx_strand_id
1 'polypeptide(L)'
;MCSSRVVIVTVMSRLFLMLFANEGATAIAAPPPATPGVEAAPPQKPNSVPQATTRKAAVQARLDALGAPGAGQDAQADLRAMLEQTLSTLNAIEQQTQERTQYHTQLMELPQRLRDTEAKQRELARTPVRQFPTVDEQVRGEYQTRLQTTLEEIQGIIKETVDGEVRLANIPRELTEHVQQQAQAEQGLVTARSEPADTTPQQARLEWLELQVELHQQEGELLASEREWLLKRAPLQDALLSFAQARAQRWQQELDSITAALGQEIAAQQATLSATAAAITRKMQQALNPVEALQLSVGLETVEIRRRTADSRRRLNEVSELMLTYERKVGHTKQLGDRLNALIEKYAAGEAAGQRLLVLFERLQRERAQYNARLVAPLDQ
;
A
#
# COMPACT_ATOMS: atom_id res chain seq x y z
N MET A 1 -39.15 -39.45 -8.01
CA MET A 1 -38.63 -39.67 -9.38
C MET A 1 -38.83 -38.39 -10.18
N CYS A 2 -37.79 -38.02 -10.94
CA CYS A 2 -37.78 -37.08 -12.08
C CYS A 2 -38.28 -35.64 -11.89
N SER A 3 -37.35 -34.71 -11.64
CA SER A 3 -37.13 -33.50 -12.47
C SER A 3 -36.21 -32.51 -11.75
N SER A 4 -34.91 -32.54 -12.07
CA SER A 4 -33.99 -31.41 -11.80
C SER A 4 -32.65 -31.49 -12.56
N ARG A 5 -32.51 -32.38 -13.56
CA ARG A 5 -31.22 -32.58 -14.27
C ARG A 5 -31.07 -31.87 -15.62
N VAL A 6 -31.97 -30.98 -16.01
CA VAL A 6 -31.92 -30.36 -17.36
C VAL A 6 -31.48 -28.88 -17.37
N VAL A 7 -31.28 -28.23 -16.22
CA VAL A 7 -30.93 -26.78 -16.21
C VAL A 7 -29.42 -26.50 -16.09
N ILE A 8 -28.59 -27.49 -15.73
CA ILE A 8 -27.16 -27.27 -15.48
C ILE A 8 -26.28 -27.39 -16.73
N VAL A 9 -26.78 -27.99 -17.83
CA VAL A 9 -25.97 -28.19 -19.06
C VAL A 9 -26.13 -27.06 -20.08
N THR A 10 -27.18 -26.23 -20.00
CA THR A 10 -27.46 -25.18 -21.00
C THR A 10 -26.75 -23.84 -20.74
N VAL A 11 -26.24 -23.59 -19.53
CA VAL A 11 -25.54 -22.33 -19.19
C VAL A 11 -24.04 -22.40 -19.47
N MET A 12 -23.44 -23.59 -19.46
CA MET A 12 -22.00 -23.78 -19.74
C MET A 12 -21.66 -23.78 -21.24
N SER A 13 -22.62 -23.98 -22.15
CA SER A 13 -22.38 -23.95 -23.61
C SER A 13 -22.56 -22.58 -24.28
N ARG A 14 -23.00 -21.54 -23.55
CA ARG A 14 -23.15 -20.18 -24.10
C ARG A 14 -22.07 -19.19 -23.69
N LEU A 15 -21.22 -19.52 -22.71
CA LEU A 15 -20.05 -18.68 -22.36
C LEU A 15 -18.78 -19.06 -23.13
N PHE A 16 -18.71 -20.25 -23.74
CA PHE A 16 -17.53 -20.74 -24.44
C PHE A 16 -17.50 -20.37 -25.95
N LEU A 17 -18.59 -19.81 -26.49
CA LEU A 17 -18.74 -19.49 -27.92
C LEU A 17 -18.68 -17.98 -28.24
N MET A 18 -18.35 -17.13 -27.27
CA MET A 18 -18.11 -15.68 -27.50
C MET A 18 -16.64 -15.26 -27.39
N LEU A 19 -15.70 -16.20 -27.25
CA LEU A 19 -14.26 -15.90 -27.09
C LEU A 19 -13.38 -16.35 -28.26
N PHE A 20 -13.94 -16.93 -29.33
CA PHE A 20 -13.19 -17.28 -30.55
C PHE A 20 -14.04 -17.05 -31.81
N ALA A 21 -14.20 -15.79 -32.21
CA ALA A 21 -14.61 -15.41 -33.55
C ALA A 21 -14.29 -13.93 -33.81
N ASN A 22 -13.02 -13.61 -34.07
CA ASN A 22 -12.69 -12.57 -35.05
C ASN A 22 -11.21 -12.62 -35.47
N GLU A 23 -10.92 -13.49 -36.43
CA GLU A 23 -9.79 -13.31 -37.35
C GLU A 23 -10.35 -13.30 -38.78
N GLY A 24 -9.99 -12.27 -39.54
CA GLY A 24 -9.99 -12.29 -41.01
C GLY A 24 -11.09 -11.48 -41.72
N ALA A 25 -10.81 -10.21 -42.02
CA ALA A 25 -11.11 -9.62 -43.33
C ALA A 25 -10.36 -8.29 -43.54
N THR A 26 -9.45 -8.32 -44.51
CA THR A 26 -8.73 -7.19 -45.12
C THR A 26 -9.65 -6.26 -45.90
N ALA A 27 -9.49 -4.94 -45.75
CA ALA A 27 -9.78 -3.94 -46.78
C ALA A 27 -8.97 -2.65 -46.55
N ILE A 28 -8.63 -2.00 -47.65
CA ILE A 28 -7.53 -1.06 -47.88
C ILE A 28 -8.02 0.40 -47.80
N ALA A 29 -7.09 1.33 -47.50
CA ALA A 29 -7.08 2.79 -47.73
C ALA A 29 -7.68 3.74 -46.66
N ALA A 30 -6.81 4.33 -45.84
CA ALA A 30 -6.33 5.73 -45.96
C ALA A 30 -5.31 6.00 -44.81
N PRO A 31 -4.18 6.70 -45.04
CA PRO A 31 -3.23 6.99 -43.97
C PRO A 31 -3.82 8.03 -43.00
N PRO A 32 -3.74 7.84 -41.67
CA PRO A 32 -4.08 8.89 -40.73
C PRO A 32 -3.06 10.04 -40.83
N PRO A 33 -3.47 11.31 -40.62
CA PRO A 33 -2.55 12.44 -40.61
C PRO A 33 -1.53 12.23 -39.50
N ALA A 34 -0.26 12.51 -39.81
CA ALA A 34 0.85 12.43 -38.89
C ALA A 34 0.52 13.16 -37.59
N THR A 35 0.31 12.39 -36.52
CA THR A 35 0.49 12.87 -35.16
C THR A 35 1.94 13.38 -35.09
N PRO A 36 2.19 14.66 -34.74
CA PRO A 36 3.54 15.07 -34.43
C PRO A 36 3.98 14.20 -33.25
N GLY A 37 5.00 13.38 -33.50
CA GLY A 37 5.70 12.69 -32.44
C GLY A 37 6.11 13.75 -31.43
N VAL A 38 5.59 13.62 -30.21
CA VAL A 38 6.25 14.19 -29.05
C VAL A 38 7.50 13.33 -28.87
N GLU A 39 8.49 13.60 -29.72
CA GLU A 39 9.87 13.25 -29.46
C GLU A 39 10.23 14.10 -28.24
N ALA A 40 10.23 13.46 -27.08
CA ALA A 40 10.69 14.07 -25.84
C ALA A 40 12.06 14.67 -26.12
N ALA A 41 12.15 16.00 -26.04
CA ALA A 41 13.41 16.70 -26.15
C ALA A 41 14.39 16.06 -25.15
N PRO A 42 15.67 15.86 -25.53
CA PRO A 42 16.63 15.22 -24.65
C PRO A 42 16.71 15.97 -23.32
N PRO A 43 16.87 15.27 -22.18
CA PRO A 43 16.86 15.88 -20.86
C PRO A 43 17.94 16.96 -20.79
N GLN A 44 17.52 18.21 -20.58
CA GLN A 44 18.46 19.29 -20.33
C GLN A 44 19.27 18.94 -19.08
N LYS A 45 20.59 19.14 -19.16
CA LYS A 45 21.57 18.80 -18.13
C LYS A 45 21.20 19.39 -16.75
N PRO A 46 21.59 18.77 -15.63
CA PRO A 46 21.27 19.17 -14.26
C PRO A 46 22.00 20.45 -13.77
N ASN A 47 22.30 21.40 -14.66
CA ASN A 47 23.01 22.64 -14.34
C ASN A 47 22.09 23.76 -13.81
N SER A 48 20.80 23.51 -13.56
CA SER A 48 19.82 24.55 -13.22
C SER A 48 19.82 24.99 -11.75
N VAL A 49 20.10 24.10 -10.79
CA VAL A 49 20.09 24.48 -9.34
C VAL A 49 21.12 25.57 -9.03
N PRO A 50 22.42 25.44 -9.41
CA PRO A 50 23.42 26.48 -9.12
C PRO A 50 23.08 27.83 -9.76
N GLN A 51 22.37 27.80 -10.89
CA GLN A 51 21.95 28.99 -11.61
C GLN A 51 20.77 29.69 -10.91
N ALA A 52 19.79 28.94 -10.41
CA ALA A 52 18.68 29.47 -9.62
C ALA A 52 19.16 30.09 -8.29
N THR A 53 20.06 29.42 -7.57
CA THR A 53 20.64 29.96 -6.31
C THR A 53 21.40 31.26 -6.54
N THR A 54 22.16 31.36 -7.65
CA THR A 54 22.89 32.58 -8.02
C THR A 54 21.94 33.73 -8.39
N ARG A 55 20.90 33.46 -9.19
CA ARG A 55 19.87 34.45 -9.55
C ARG A 55 19.10 34.95 -8.32
N LYS A 56 18.77 34.06 -7.38
CA LYS A 56 18.11 34.40 -6.12
C LYS A 56 18.94 35.37 -5.28
N ALA A 57 20.25 35.14 -5.14
CA ALA A 57 21.14 36.04 -4.42
C ALA A 57 21.18 37.44 -5.07
N ALA A 58 21.16 37.51 -6.41
CA ALA A 58 21.11 38.78 -7.13
C ALA A 58 19.78 39.52 -6.93
N VAL A 59 18.64 38.81 -6.96
CA VAL A 59 17.32 39.39 -6.70
C VAL A 59 17.19 39.87 -5.25
N GLN A 60 17.71 39.11 -4.29
CA GLN A 60 17.74 39.52 -2.88
C GLN A 60 18.58 40.79 -2.69
N ALA A 61 19.76 40.89 -3.31
CA ALA A 61 20.58 42.09 -3.25
C ALA A 61 19.86 43.31 -3.85
N ARG A 62 19.05 43.13 -4.91
CA ARG A 62 18.21 44.19 -5.48
C ARG A 62 17.09 44.62 -4.53
N LEU A 63 16.45 43.67 -3.83
CA LEU A 63 15.45 43.96 -2.80
C LEU A 63 16.05 44.72 -1.61
N ASP A 64 17.22 44.29 -1.14
CA ASP A 64 17.92 44.93 -0.02
C ASP A 64 18.34 46.36 -0.38
N ALA A 65 18.78 46.59 -1.62
CA ALA A 65 19.14 47.91 -2.14
C ALA A 65 17.95 48.88 -2.24
N LEU A 66 16.71 48.37 -2.35
CA LEU A 66 15.49 49.19 -2.34
C LEU A 66 15.09 49.67 -0.94
N GLY A 67 15.72 49.15 0.13
CA GLY A 67 15.48 49.59 1.52
C GLY A 67 14.12 49.18 2.09
N ALA A 68 13.69 49.81 3.20
CA ALA A 68 12.37 49.56 3.81
C ALA A 68 11.25 50.33 3.07
N PRO A 69 9.99 49.84 3.05
CA PRO A 69 8.89 50.52 2.37
C PRO A 69 8.68 51.93 2.97
N GLY A 70 9.13 52.95 2.24
CA GLY A 70 8.93 54.36 2.57
C GLY A 70 7.68 54.91 1.88
N ALA A 71 6.94 55.78 2.56
CA ALA A 71 5.78 56.44 1.98
C ALA A 71 6.21 57.42 0.86
N GLY A 72 5.74 57.20 -0.38
CA GLY A 72 5.78 58.22 -1.43
C GLY A 72 6.30 57.83 -2.81
N GLN A 73 6.57 56.55 -3.12
CA GLN A 73 7.00 56.14 -4.46
C GLN A 73 6.30 54.85 -4.93
N ASP A 74 5.10 54.99 -5.49
CA ASP A 74 4.29 53.86 -5.98
C ASP A 74 5.08 52.95 -6.96
N ALA A 75 5.93 53.53 -7.82
CA ALA A 75 6.79 52.77 -8.72
C ALA A 75 7.87 51.92 -8.01
N GLN A 76 8.35 52.33 -6.83
CA GLN A 76 9.26 51.51 -6.02
C GLN A 76 8.51 50.38 -5.31
N ALA A 77 7.26 50.62 -4.91
CA ALA A 77 6.41 49.59 -4.32
C ALA A 77 6.09 48.50 -5.37
N ASP A 78 5.75 48.89 -6.60
CA ASP A 78 5.49 47.96 -7.70
C ASP A 78 6.74 47.14 -8.07
N LEU A 79 7.90 47.80 -8.17
CA LEU A 79 9.18 47.11 -8.43
C LEU A 79 9.52 46.12 -7.30
N ARG A 80 9.30 46.50 -6.04
CA ARG A 80 9.52 45.61 -4.90
C ARG A 80 8.61 44.38 -4.98
N ALA A 81 7.31 44.57 -5.24
CA ALA A 81 6.35 43.48 -5.35
C ALA A 81 6.75 42.50 -6.48
N MET A 82 7.19 43.01 -7.63
CA MET A 82 7.68 42.17 -8.73
C MET A 82 8.95 41.39 -8.37
N LEU A 83 9.90 42.01 -7.66
CA LEU A 83 11.12 41.32 -7.20
C LEU A 83 10.80 40.26 -6.13
N GLU A 84 9.83 40.49 -5.25
CA GLU A 84 9.34 39.50 -4.28
C GLU A 84 8.68 38.31 -4.99
N GLN A 85 7.86 38.56 -6.02
CA GLN A 85 7.30 37.50 -6.87
C GLN A 85 8.38 36.72 -7.62
N THR A 86 9.38 37.42 -8.16
CA THR A 86 10.55 36.82 -8.84
C THR A 86 11.31 35.88 -7.90
N LEU A 87 11.54 36.29 -6.66
CA LEU A 87 12.19 35.46 -5.64
C LEU A 87 11.36 34.22 -5.31
N SER A 88 10.03 34.37 -5.21
CA SER A 88 9.11 33.24 -5.00
C SER A 88 9.17 32.23 -6.16
N THR A 89 9.15 32.69 -7.41
CA THR A 89 9.28 31.84 -8.60
C THR A 89 10.62 31.09 -8.62
N LEU A 90 11.73 31.76 -8.29
CA LEU A 90 13.05 31.12 -8.21
C LEU A 90 13.13 30.04 -7.14
N ASN A 91 12.47 30.23 -5.98
CA ASN A 91 12.39 29.19 -4.95
C ASN A 91 11.62 27.95 -5.45
N ALA A 92 10.53 28.15 -6.18
CA ALA A 92 9.74 27.05 -6.73
C ALA A 92 10.54 26.25 -7.77
N ILE A 93 11.27 26.93 -8.67
CA ILE A 93 12.18 26.29 -9.64
C ILE A 93 13.25 25.44 -8.93
N GLU A 94 13.87 25.99 -7.88
CA GLU A 94 14.88 25.27 -7.09
C GLU A 94 14.29 24.01 -6.44
N GLN A 95 13.12 24.13 -5.80
CA GLN A 95 12.43 22.99 -5.18
C GLN A 95 12.08 21.91 -6.20
N GLN A 96 11.47 22.27 -7.33
CA GLN A 96 11.08 21.31 -8.36
C GLN A 96 12.29 20.59 -8.96
N THR A 97 13.41 21.30 -9.13
CA THR A 97 14.64 20.67 -9.61
C THR A 97 15.19 19.67 -8.59
N GLN A 98 15.11 19.97 -7.30
CA GLN A 98 15.51 19.04 -6.24
C GLN A 98 14.62 17.80 -6.22
N GLU A 99 13.30 17.97 -6.26
CA GLU A 99 12.34 16.84 -6.31
C GLU A 99 12.55 15.97 -7.55
N ARG A 100 12.78 16.57 -8.72
CA ARG A 100 13.12 15.84 -9.95
C ARG A 100 14.40 15.01 -9.78
N THR A 101 15.41 15.57 -9.14
CA THR A 101 16.68 14.87 -8.85
C THR A 101 16.45 13.68 -7.90
N GLN A 102 15.53 13.80 -6.95
CA GLN A 102 15.13 12.68 -6.09
C GLN A 102 14.47 11.57 -6.89
N TYR A 103 13.51 11.87 -7.77
CA TYR A 103 12.90 10.85 -8.64
C TYR A 103 13.94 10.16 -9.53
N HIS A 104 14.87 10.92 -10.09
CA HIS A 104 15.95 10.35 -10.90
C HIS A 104 16.85 9.41 -10.08
N THR A 105 17.22 9.81 -8.86
CA THR A 105 18.01 8.97 -7.95
C THR A 105 17.26 7.68 -7.60
N GLN A 106 15.99 7.80 -7.22
CA GLN A 106 15.14 6.65 -6.92
C GLN A 106 15.01 5.70 -8.11
N LEU A 107 14.83 6.24 -9.33
CA LEU A 107 14.80 5.47 -10.58
C LEU A 107 16.07 4.64 -10.79
N MET A 108 17.24 5.22 -10.53
CA MET A 108 18.52 4.52 -10.67
C MET A 108 18.71 3.42 -9.61
N GLU A 109 18.11 3.58 -8.43
CA GLU A 109 18.17 2.59 -7.35
C GLU A 109 17.18 1.43 -7.50
N LEU A 110 16.10 1.60 -8.29
CA LEU A 110 15.05 0.58 -8.45
C LEU A 110 15.58 -0.82 -8.79
N PRO A 111 16.49 -1.00 -9.78
CA PRO A 111 16.97 -2.33 -10.13
C PRO A 111 17.71 -3.02 -8.99
N GLN A 112 18.48 -2.26 -8.20
CA GLN A 112 19.18 -2.81 -7.05
C GLN A 112 18.20 -3.22 -5.95
N ARG A 113 17.25 -2.36 -5.61
CA ARG A 113 16.22 -2.66 -4.60
C ARG A 113 15.37 -3.87 -4.98
N LEU A 114 15.07 -4.04 -6.28
CA LEU A 114 14.36 -5.21 -6.78
C LEU A 114 15.17 -6.49 -6.56
N ARG A 115 16.46 -6.48 -6.96
CA ARG A 115 17.36 -7.62 -6.74
C ARG A 115 17.49 -7.99 -5.27
N ASP A 116 17.60 -7.00 -4.38
CA ASP A 116 17.69 -7.22 -2.94
C ASP A 116 16.41 -7.83 -2.38
N THR A 117 15.24 -7.37 -2.84
CA THR A 117 13.94 -7.93 -2.45
C THR A 117 13.78 -9.38 -2.92
N GLU A 118 14.12 -9.67 -4.17
CA GLU A 118 14.12 -11.04 -4.69
C GLU A 118 15.10 -11.95 -3.94
N ALA A 119 16.27 -11.44 -3.57
CA ALA A 119 17.24 -12.20 -2.79
C ALA A 119 16.68 -12.59 -1.42
N LYS A 120 16.05 -11.63 -0.72
CA LYS A 120 15.35 -11.88 0.55
C LYS A 120 14.22 -12.89 0.39
N GLN A 121 13.47 -12.83 -0.71
CA GLN A 121 12.41 -13.79 -1.00
C GLN A 121 12.98 -15.21 -1.20
N ARG A 122 14.08 -15.35 -1.94
CA ARG A 122 14.76 -16.64 -2.11
C ARG A 122 15.32 -17.18 -0.79
N GLU A 123 15.88 -16.31 0.05
CA GLU A 123 16.36 -16.68 1.38
C GLU A 123 15.22 -17.18 2.28
N LEU A 124 14.10 -16.46 2.30
CA LEU A 124 12.91 -16.86 3.04
C LEU A 124 12.39 -18.23 2.57
N ALA A 125 12.33 -18.45 1.24
CA ALA A 125 11.89 -19.71 0.66
C ALA A 125 12.81 -20.90 0.99
N ARG A 126 14.12 -20.65 1.18
CA ARG A 126 15.11 -21.68 1.56
C ARG A 126 15.12 -21.99 3.05
N THR A 127 14.64 -21.06 3.88
CA THR A 127 14.65 -21.23 5.33
C THR A 127 13.56 -22.23 5.73
N PRO A 128 13.87 -23.39 6.32
CA PRO A 128 12.86 -24.39 6.71
C PRO A 128 12.04 -23.91 7.91
N VAL A 129 10.76 -24.32 8.00
CA VAL A 129 9.84 -23.97 9.12
C VAL A 129 10.49 -24.34 10.43
N ARG A 130 10.61 -23.37 11.34
CA ARG A 130 11.17 -23.63 12.67
C ARG A 130 10.23 -24.55 13.42
N GLN A 131 10.80 -25.63 13.96
CA GLN A 131 10.12 -26.49 14.92
C GLN A 131 10.41 -25.96 16.31
N PHE A 132 9.38 -25.93 17.17
CA PHE A 132 9.49 -25.41 18.52
C PHE A 132 9.30 -26.57 19.52
N PRO A 133 10.40 -27.15 20.04
CA PRO A 133 10.33 -28.30 20.95
C PRO A 133 9.88 -27.91 22.37
N THR A 134 10.04 -26.65 22.74
CA THR A 134 9.55 -26.11 24.02
C THR A 134 8.94 -24.74 23.73
N VAL A 135 7.68 -24.57 24.10
CA VAL A 135 6.90 -23.39 23.74
C VAL A 135 6.15 -22.90 24.95
N ASP A 136 6.16 -21.59 25.14
CA ASP A 136 5.33 -20.91 26.11
C ASP A 136 4.42 -19.88 25.42
N GLU A 137 3.60 -19.26 26.24
CA GLU A 137 2.63 -18.26 25.79
C GLU A 137 3.32 -16.98 25.25
N GLN A 138 4.52 -16.67 25.74
CA GLN A 138 5.26 -15.49 25.31
C GLN A 138 5.73 -15.65 23.86
N VAL A 139 6.29 -16.81 23.52
CA VAL A 139 6.69 -17.11 22.14
C VAL A 139 5.50 -17.01 21.20
N ARG A 140 4.31 -17.51 21.59
CA ARG A 140 3.09 -17.35 20.79
C ARG A 140 2.75 -15.87 20.57
N GLY A 141 2.77 -15.06 21.63
CA GLY A 141 2.52 -13.62 21.55
C GLY A 141 3.49 -12.89 20.62
N GLU A 142 4.78 -13.19 20.68
CA GLU A 142 5.81 -12.58 19.82
C GLU A 142 5.54 -12.85 18.33
N TYR A 143 5.19 -14.09 17.97
CA TYR A 143 4.88 -14.43 16.58
C TYR A 143 3.55 -13.84 16.12
N GLN A 144 2.56 -13.70 16.99
CA GLN A 144 1.31 -12.99 16.69
C GLN A 144 1.60 -11.52 16.34
N THR A 145 2.43 -10.85 17.14
CA THR A 145 2.85 -9.48 16.83
C THR A 145 3.58 -9.40 15.50
N ARG A 146 4.51 -10.32 15.20
CA ARG A 146 5.22 -10.35 13.90
C ARG A 146 4.28 -10.54 12.71
N LEU A 147 3.30 -11.43 12.85
CA LEU A 147 2.27 -11.62 11.83
C LEU A 147 1.48 -10.32 11.63
N GLN A 148 1.00 -9.70 12.70
CA GLN A 148 0.22 -8.46 12.65
C GLN A 148 1.00 -7.31 11.99
N THR A 149 2.25 -7.08 12.40
CA THR A 149 3.13 -6.09 11.77
C THR A 149 3.31 -6.36 10.28
N THR A 150 3.46 -7.63 9.88
CA THR A 150 3.59 -7.99 8.45
C THR A 150 2.29 -7.74 7.68
N LEU A 151 1.12 -7.95 8.30
CA LEU A 151 -0.17 -7.66 7.69
C LEU A 151 -0.41 -6.16 7.52
N GLU A 152 0.07 -5.34 8.45
CA GLU A 152 0.06 -3.88 8.35
C GLU A 152 0.97 -3.40 7.23
N GLU A 153 2.16 -3.98 7.09
CA GLU A 153 3.07 -3.70 5.97
C GLU A 153 2.42 -4.02 4.62
N ILE A 154 1.73 -5.16 4.49
CA ILE A 154 0.97 -5.51 3.29
C ILE A 154 -0.08 -4.45 2.96
N GLN A 155 -0.82 -3.96 3.96
CA GLN A 155 -1.82 -2.90 3.77
C GLN A 155 -1.16 -1.59 3.33
N GLY A 156 -0.01 -1.24 3.91
CA GLY A 156 0.79 -0.08 3.51
C GLY A 156 1.22 -0.16 2.04
N ILE A 157 1.78 -1.29 1.61
CA ILE A 157 2.21 -1.53 0.23
C ILE A 157 1.03 -1.40 -0.75
N ILE A 158 -0.12 -2.00 -0.41
CA ILE A 158 -1.33 -1.91 -1.25
C ILE A 158 -1.78 -0.45 -1.37
N LYS A 159 -1.83 0.29 -0.25
CA LYS A 159 -2.21 1.70 -0.25
C LYS A 159 -1.27 2.54 -1.11
N GLU A 160 0.04 2.42 -0.93
CA GLU A 160 1.03 3.14 -1.74
C GLU A 160 0.93 2.82 -3.23
N THR A 161 0.57 1.58 -3.57
CA THR A 161 0.33 1.15 -4.95
C THR A 161 -0.89 1.85 -5.53
N VAL A 162 -2.02 1.85 -4.82
CA VAL A 162 -3.26 2.54 -5.23
C VAL A 162 -3.04 4.05 -5.35
N ASP A 163 -2.43 4.67 -4.34
CA ASP A 163 -2.10 6.10 -4.34
C ASP A 163 -1.26 6.46 -5.58
N GLY A 164 -0.32 5.58 -5.95
CA GLY A 164 0.48 5.73 -7.18
C GLY A 164 -0.31 5.58 -8.47
N GLU A 165 -1.24 4.63 -8.55
CA GLU A 165 -2.10 4.46 -9.72
C GLU A 165 -3.03 5.68 -9.90
N VAL A 166 -3.62 6.18 -8.81
CA VAL A 166 -4.44 7.40 -8.81
C VAL A 166 -3.59 8.60 -9.24
N ARG A 167 -2.37 8.73 -8.72
CA ARG A 167 -1.44 9.78 -9.11
C ARG A 167 -1.10 9.70 -10.61
N LEU A 168 -0.78 8.51 -11.12
CA LEU A 168 -0.54 8.27 -12.55
C LEU A 168 -1.72 8.68 -13.43
N ALA A 169 -2.96 8.48 -12.97
CA ALA A 169 -4.16 8.86 -13.71
C ALA A 169 -4.36 10.39 -13.79
N ASN A 170 -3.89 11.15 -12.78
CA ASN A 170 -4.04 12.60 -12.72
C ASN A 170 -2.95 13.37 -13.48
N ILE A 171 -1.72 12.83 -13.54
CA ILE A 171 -0.57 13.50 -14.18
C ILE A 171 -0.85 13.98 -15.62
N PRO A 172 -1.51 13.21 -16.53
CA PRO A 172 -1.80 13.69 -17.88
C PRO A 172 -2.64 14.96 -17.94
N ARG A 173 -3.60 15.12 -17.00
CA ARG A 173 -4.41 16.32 -16.89
C ARG A 173 -3.56 17.50 -16.43
N GLU A 174 -2.77 17.31 -15.39
CA GLU A 174 -1.86 18.35 -14.86
C GLU A 174 -0.85 18.80 -15.91
N LEU A 175 -0.26 17.87 -16.67
CA LEU A 175 0.62 18.19 -17.80
C LEU A 175 -0.09 19.07 -18.84
N THR A 176 -1.37 18.79 -19.13
CA THR A 176 -2.16 19.61 -20.06
C THR A 176 -2.39 21.01 -19.51
N GLU A 177 -2.69 21.14 -18.22
CA GLU A 177 -2.87 22.41 -17.53
C GLU A 177 -1.57 23.24 -17.55
N HIS A 178 -0.41 22.63 -17.26
CA HIS A 178 0.88 23.33 -17.29
C HIS A 178 1.27 23.78 -18.71
N VAL A 179 1.01 22.98 -19.75
CA VAL A 179 1.24 23.39 -21.15
C VAL A 179 0.39 24.62 -21.50
N GLN A 180 -0.86 24.68 -21.03
CA GLN A 180 -1.71 25.85 -21.25
C GLN A 180 -1.20 27.09 -20.49
N GLN A 181 -0.78 26.93 -19.23
CA GLN A 181 -0.21 28.00 -18.43
C GLN A 181 1.09 28.54 -19.03
N GLN A 182 1.97 27.64 -19.50
CA GLN A 182 3.19 28.01 -20.21
C GLN A 182 2.87 28.84 -21.46
N ALA A 183 1.92 28.39 -22.30
CA ALA A 183 1.52 29.13 -23.50
C ALA A 183 0.97 30.53 -23.17
N GLN A 184 0.22 30.67 -22.07
CA GLN A 184 -0.26 31.98 -21.60
C GLN A 184 0.89 32.88 -21.13
N ALA A 185 1.85 32.34 -20.39
CA ALA A 185 3.03 33.07 -19.95
C ALA A 185 3.90 33.52 -21.13
N GLU A 186 4.09 32.66 -22.13
CA GLU A 186 4.79 32.97 -23.38
C GLU A 186 4.08 34.07 -24.16
N GLN A 187 2.75 34.02 -24.27
CA GLN A 187 1.97 35.08 -24.90
C GLN A 187 2.10 36.41 -24.15
N GLY A 188 2.09 36.36 -22.81
CA GLY A 188 2.34 37.52 -21.95
C GLY A 188 3.72 38.12 -22.18
N LEU A 189 4.74 37.27 -22.32
CA LEU A 189 6.12 37.67 -22.60
C LEU A 189 6.24 38.35 -23.97
N VAL A 190 5.62 37.79 -25.01
CA VAL A 190 5.59 38.41 -26.36
C VAL A 190 4.92 39.78 -26.31
N THR A 191 3.80 39.89 -25.59
CA THR A 191 3.07 41.16 -25.43
C THR A 191 3.94 42.19 -24.70
N ALA A 192 4.54 41.83 -23.57
CA ALA A 192 5.40 42.73 -22.79
C ALA A 192 6.66 43.18 -23.56
N ARG A 193 7.20 42.33 -24.44
CA ARG A 193 8.33 42.68 -25.33
C ARG A 193 7.95 43.68 -26.43
N SER A 194 6.67 43.78 -26.78
CA SER A 194 6.17 44.72 -27.79
C SER A 194 5.87 46.12 -27.24
N GLU A 195 5.81 46.28 -25.92
CA GLU A 195 5.64 47.55 -25.23
C GLU A 195 7.00 48.32 -25.18
N PRO A 196 7.01 49.66 -25.27
CA PRO A 196 8.25 50.45 -25.27
C PRO A 196 9.03 50.29 -23.95
N ALA A 197 10.30 49.89 -24.07
CA ALA A 197 11.15 49.41 -22.97
C ALA A 197 11.87 50.52 -22.16
N ASP A 198 11.17 51.59 -21.81
CA ASP A 198 11.81 52.79 -21.26
C ASP A 198 11.85 52.86 -19.72
N THR A 199 11.44 51.81 -19.00
CA THR A 199 11.37 51.86 -17.52
C THR A 199 11.86 50.59 -16.82
N THR A 200 12.51 50.75 -15.65
CA THR A 200 12.97 49.66 -14.76
C THR A 200 11.87 48.66 -14.37
N PRO A 201 10.61 49.10 -14.09
CA PRO A 201 9.48 48.19 -13.86
C PRO A 201 9.19 47.27 -15.06
N GLN A 202 9.32 47.74 -16.30
CA GLN A 202 9.11 46.93 -17.49
C GLN A 202 10.15 45.80 -17.60
N GLN A 203 11.41 46.09 -17.26
CA GLN A 203 12.48 45.09 -17.25
C GLN A 203 12.24 44.02 -16.18
N ALA A 204 11.83 44.41 -14.97
CA ALA A 204 11.48 43.47 -13.90
C ALA A 204 10.28 42.58 -14.29
N ARG A 205 9.28 43.14 -14.98
CA ARG A 205 8.14 42.38 -15.51
C ARG A 205 8.56 41.33 -16.55
N LEU A 206 9.49 41.69 -17.44
CA LEU A 206 10.04 40.76 -18.43
C LEU A 206 10.83 39.63 -17.76
N GLU A 207 11.73 39.96 -16.82
CA GLU A 207 12.49 38.96 -16.05
C GLU A 207 11.55 37.99 -15.30
N TRP A 208 10.48 38.51 -14.70
CA TRP A 208 9.49 37.67 -14.01
C TRP A 208 8.73 36.75 -14.98
N LEU A 209 8.26 37.25 -16.13
CA LEU A 209 7.57 36.44 -17.13
C LEU A 209 8.48 35.34 -17.72
N GLU A 210 9.76 35.63 -17.94
CA GLU A 210 10.73 34.62 -18.39
C GLU A 210 10.89 33.51 -17.35
N LEU A 211 10.94 33.86 -16.07
CA LEU A 211 11.01 32.88 -14.98
C LEU A 211 9.71 32.09 -14.79
N GLN A 212 8.55 32.67 -15.09
CA GLN A 212 7.26 31.95 -15.09
C GLN A 212 7.22 30.89 -16.19
N VAL A 213 7.72 31.19 -17.39
CA VAL A 213 7.88 30.20 -18.46
C VAL A 213 8.84 29.08 -18.02
N GLU A 214 9.99 29.44 -17.42
CA GLU A 214 10.96 28.46 -16.88
C GLU A 214 10.33 27.57 -15.79
N LEU A 215 9.55 28.15 -14.88
CA LEU A 215 8.84 27.42 -13.83
C LEU A 215 7.89 26.37 -14.42
N HIS A 216 7.00 26.76 -15.32
CA HIS A 216 6.05 25.82 -15.92
C HIS A 216 6.73 24.71 -16.74
N GLN A 217 7.87 25.03 -17.38
CA GLN A 217 8.69 24.01 -18.01
C GLN A 217 9.25 23.00 -16.98
N GLN A 218 9.78 23.49 -15.85
CA GLN A 218 10.30 22.62 -14.78
C GLN A 218 9.20 21.78 -14.12
N GLU A 219 7.98 22.32 -13.96
CA GLU A 219 6.80 21.57 -13.52
C GLU A 219 6.48 20.41 -14.45
N GLY A 220 6.46 20.66 -15.76
CA GLY A 220 6.25 19.61 -16.76
C GLY A 220 7.31 18.52 -16.72
N GLU A 221 8.59 18.90 -16.58
CA GLU A 221 9.70 17.96 -16.48
C GLU A 221 9.67 17.14 -15.16
N LEU A 222 9.25 17.76 -14.06
CA LEU A 222 9.04 17.09 -12.77
C LEU A 222 7.93 16.04 -12.89
N LEU A 223 6.76 16.40 -13.42
CA LEU A 223 5.62 15.50 -13.62
C LEU A 223 5.97 14.35 -14.57
N ALA A 224 6.75 14.61 -15.62
CA ALA A 224 7.24 13.57 -16.52
C ALA A 224 8.17 12.58 -15.78
N SER A 225 9.06 13.09 -14.92
CA SER A 225 9.98 12.26 -14.11
C SER A 225 9.23 11.44 -13.07
N GLU A 226 8.25 12.05 -12.39
CA GLU A 226 7.35 11.36 -11.45
C GLU A 226 6.59 10.24 -12.15
N ARG A 227 5.99 10.52 -13.32
CA ARG A 227 5.29 9.50 -14.11
C ARG A 227 6.20 8.35 -14.49
N GLU A 228 7.41 8.63 -14.96
CA GLU A 228 8.37 7.59 -15.31
C GLU A 228 8.73 6.73 -14.09
N TRP A 229 8.97 7.35 -12.94
CA TRP A 229 9.21 6.66 -11.68
C TRP A 229 8.04 5.76 -11.26
N LEU A 230 6.82 6.30 -11.29
CA LEU A 230 5.60 5.56 -10.94
C LEU A 230 5.35 4.36 -11.87
N LEU A 231 5.65 4.49 -13.16
CA LEU A 231 5.53 3.37 -14.12
C LEU A 231 6.61 2.31 -13.88
N LYS A 232 7.86 2.73 -13.64
CA LYS A 232 8.99 1.81 -13.49
C LYS A 232 9.08 1.15 -12.12
N ARG A 233 8.45 1.71 -11.08
CA ARG A 233 8.44 1.13 -9.72
C ARG A 233 7.48 -0.06 -9.56
N ALA A 234 6.57 -0.30 -10.50
CA ALA A 234 5.54 -1.34 -10.39
C ALA A 234 6.12 -2.75 -10.09
N PRO A 235 7.17 -3.23 -10.79
CA PRO A 235 7.78 -4.53 -10.47
C PRO A 235 8.36 -4.62 -9.05
N LEU A 236 8.88 -3.50 -8.52
CA LEU A 236 9.38 -3.45 -7.15
C LEU A 236 8.22 -3.56 -6.15
N GLN A 237 7.10 -2.86 -6.38
CA GLN A 237 5.92 -2.96 -5.51
C GLN A 237 5.33 -4.39 -5.52
N ASP A 238 5.25 -5.03 -6.69
CA ASP A 238 4.81 -6.42 -6.81
C ASP A 238 5.73 -7.38 -6.05
N ALA A 239 7.06 -7.19 -6.16
CA ALA A 239 8.04 -8.01 -5.44
C ALA A 239 7.96 -7.80 -3.92
N LEU A 240 7.80 -6.55 -3.45
CA LEU A 240 7.62 -6.24 -2.03
C LEU A 240 6.34 -6.87 -1.49
N LEU A 241 5.23 -6.75 -2.20
CA LEU A 241 3.96 -7.35 -1.83
C LEU A 241 4.07 -8.88 -1.76
N SER A 242 4.66 -9.50 -2.78
CA SER A 242 4.89 -10.95 -2.84
C SER A 242 5.78 -11.43 -1.68
N PHE A 243 6.85 -10.70 -1.37
CA PHE A 243 7.74 -10.99 -0.25
C PHE A 243 7.01 -10.88 1.10
N ALA A 244 6.28 -9.79 1.32
CA ALA A 244 5.52 -9.58 2.56
C ALA A 244 4.44 -10.65 2.75
N GLN A 245 3.74 -11.05 1.68
CA GLN A 245 2.77 -12.15 1.69
C GLN A 245 3.42 -13.49 2.04
N ALA A 246 4.55 -13.82 1.42
CA ALA A 246 5.29 -15.06 1.74
C ALA A 246 5.73 -15.07 3.20
N ARG A 247 6.19 -13.93 3.72
CA ARG A 247 6.58 -13.79 5.13
C ARG A 247 5.38 -13.91 6.08
N ALA A 248 4.23 -13.34 5.74
CA ALA A 248 3.01 -13.49 6.54
C ALA A 248 2.55 -14.96 6.59
N GLN A 249 2.55 -15.65 5.44
CA GLN A 249 2.25 -17.08 5.38
C GLN A 249 3.22 -17.88 6.25
N ARG A 250 4.49 -17.50 6.25
CA ARG A 250 5.50 -18.15 7.07
C ARG A 250 5.25 -17.97 8.57
N TRP A 251 4.98 -16.75 9.02
CA TRP A 251 4.62 -16.51 10.42
C TRP A 251 3.36 -17.26 10.83
N GLN A 252 2.37 -17.36 9.94
CA GLN A 252 1.18 -18.16 10.20
C GLN A 252 1.51 -19.65 10.40
N GLN A 253 2.37 -20.23 9.56
CA GLN A 253 2.78 -21.63 9.71
C GLN A 253 3.52 -21.88 11.04
N GLU A 254 4.41 -20.96 11.42
CA GLU A 254 5.14 -21.05 12.69
C GLU A 254 4.20 -20.88 13.90
N LEU A 255 3.21 -19.98 13.81
CA LEU A 255 2.14 -19.86 14.81
C LEU A 255 1.27 -21.11 14.95
N ASP A 256 0.90 -21.72 13.84
CA ASP A 256 0.12 -22.96 13.83
C ASP A 256 0.95 -24.09 14.50
N SER A 257 2.26 -24.16 14.23
CA SER A 257 3.18 -25.10 14.89
C SER A 257 3.33 -24.83 16.40
N ILE A 258 3.47 -23.56 16.80
CA ILE A 258 3.54 -23.13 18.21
C ILE A 258 2.26 -23.52 18.95
N THR A 259 1.10 -23.25 18.35
CA THR A 259 -0.22 -23.55 18.94
C THR A 259 -0.41 -25.04 19.13
N ALA A 260 0.02 -25.86 18.16
CA ALA A 260 -0.01 -27.31 18.28
C ALA A 260 0.90 -27.83 19.39
N ALA A 261 2.15 -27.32 19.47
CA ALA A 261 3.11 -27.70 20.51
C ALA A 261 2.62 -27.32 21.92
N LEU A 262 2.05 -26.12 22.09
CA LEU A 262 1.42 -25.70 23.34
C LEU A 262 0.27 -26.62 23.75
N GLY A 263 -0.57 -27.02 22.78
CA GLY A 263 -1.66 -27.97 23.02
C GLY A 263 -1.15 -29.33 23.52
N GLN A 264 -0.08 -29.86 22.92
CA GLN A 264 0.55 -31.11 23.35
C GLN A 264 1.15 -31.02 24.76
N GLU A 265 1.85 -29.93 25.05
CA GLU A 265 2.46 -29.68 26.37
C GLU A 265 1.39 -29.57 27.46
N ILE A 266 0.30 -28.83 27.20
CA ILE A 266 -0.83 -28.72 28.14
C ILE A 266 -1.48 -30.09 28.38
N ALA A 267 -1.66 -30.90 27.33
CA ALA A 267 -2.23 -32.24 27.45
C ALA A 267 -1.32 -33.19 28.26
N ALA A 268 0.00 -33.15 28.03
CA ALA A 268 0.98 -33.93 28.80
C ALA A 268 0.99 -33.52 30.29
N GLN A 269 0.90 -32.22 30.57
CA GLN A 269 0.77 -31.71 31.94
C GLN A 269 -0.53 -32.17 32.60
N GLN A 270 -1.67 -32.14 31.90
CA GLN A 270 -2.95 -32.64 32.41
C GLN A 270 -2.90 -34.13 32.75
N ALA A 271 -2.29 -34.96 31.89
CA ALA A 271 -2.14 -36.38 32.12
C ALA A 271 -1.30 -36.66 33.39
N THR A 272 -0.18 -35.95 33.55
CA THR A 272 0.70 -36.06 34.72
C THR A 272 0.01 -35.64 36.02
N LEU A 273 -0.70 -34.52 36.00
CA LEU A 273 -1.48 -34.03 37.16
C LEU A 273 -2.59 -35.00 37.53
N SER A 274 -3.29 -35.58 36.56
CA SER A 274 -4.35 -36.57 36.79
C SER A 274 -3.79 -37.86 37.40
N ALA A 275 -2.64 -38.34 36.92
CA ALA A 275 -1.95 -39.49 37.50
C ALA A 275 -1.50 -39.23 38.95
N THR A 276 -1.00 -38.02 39.23
CA THR A 276 -0.56 -37.62 40.58
C THR A 276 -1.76 -37.52 41.53
N ALA A 277 -2.87 -36.92 41.11
CA ALA A 277 -4.10 -36.88 41.90
C ALA A 277 -4.57 -38.30 42.25
N ALA A 278 -4.65 -39.20 41.27
CA ALA A 278 -5.06 -40.58 41.48
C ALA A 278 -4.11 -41.37 42.42
N ALA A 279 -2.82 -41.03 42.43
CA ALA A 279 -1.85 -41.61 43.36
C ALA A 279 -2.04 -41.07 44.80
N ILE A 280 -2.26 -39.76 44.96
CA ILE A 280 -2.54 -39.14 46.26
C ILE A 280 -3.84 -39.69 46.85
N THR A 281 -4.91 -39.77 46.06
CA THR A 281 -6.20 -40.34 46.50
C THR A 281 -6.05 -41.79 46.98
N ARG A 282 -5.28 -42.61 46.27
CA ARG A 282 -5.00 -43.99 46.69
C ARG A 282 -4.23 -44.04 48.01
N LYS A 283 -3.22 -43.18 48.19
CA LYS A 283 -2.47 -43.09 49.46
C LYS A 283 -3.36 -42.63 50.61
N MET A 284 -4.25 -41.66 50.39
CA MET A 284 -5.20 -41.20 51.41
C MET A 284 -6.12 -42.32 51.90
N GLN A 285 -6.62 -43.16 50.98
CA GLN A 285 -7.47 -44.31 51.34
C GLN A 285 -6.74 -45.36 52.19
N GLN A 286 -5.40 -45.39 52.13
CA GLN A 286 -4.55 -46.31 52.86
C GLN A 286 -3.97 -45.70 54.15
N ALA A 287 -4.10 -44.39 54.35
CA ALA A 287 -3.50 -43.68 55.47
C ALA A 287 -4.25 -43.97 56.77
N LEU A 288 -3.55 -44.58 57.73
CA LEU A 288 -4.06 -44.83 59.08
C LEU A 288 -3.78 -43.64 60.02
N ASN A 289 -2.82 -42.78 59.67
CA ASN A 289 -2.43 -41.61 60.46
C ASN A 289 -3.19 -40.35 59.99
N PRO A 290 -3.94 -39.66 60.88
CA PRO A 290 -4.70 -38.46 60.52
C PRO A 290 -3.82 -37.30 60.04
N VAL A 291 -2.58 -37.18 60.52
CA VAL A 291 -1.66 -36.11 60.09
C VAL A 291 -1.20 -36.33 58.65
N GLU A 292 -0.91 -37.58 58.29
CA GLU A 292 -0.54 -37.96 56.91
C GLU A 292 -1.73 -37.75 55.96
N ALA A 293 -2.94 -38.11 56.39
CA ALA A 293 -4.17 -37.87 55.61
C ALA A 293 -4.41 -36.38 55.32
N LEU A 294 -4.17 -35.50 56.30
CA LEU A 294 -4.26 -34.04 56.12
C LEU A 294 -3.21 -33.52 55.14
N GLN A 295 -1.95 -33.96 55.24
CA GLN A 295 -0.90 -33.56 54.31
C GLN A 295 -1.20 -33.98 52.86
N LEU A 296 -1.71 -35.20 52.68
CA LEU A 296 -2.14 -35.69 51.38
C LEU A 296 -3.35 -34.92 50.84
N SER A 297 -4.29 -34.50 51.69
CA SER A 297 -5.42 -33.63 51.29
C SER A 297 -4.94 -32.29 50.74
N VAL A 298 -4.00 -31.62 51.41
CA VAL A 298 -3.40 -30.37 50.93
C VAL A 298 -2.65 -30.59 49.61
N GLY A 299 -1.93 -31.72 49.49
CA GLY A 299 -1.29 -32.14 48.25
C GLY A 299 -2.30 -32.33 47.11
N LEU A 300 -3.46 -32.94 47.38
CA LEU A 300 -4.54 -33.13 46.42
C LEU A 300 -5.11 -31.78 45.96
N GLU A 301 -5.43 -30.88 46.89
CA GLU A 301 -5.93 -29.54 46.57
C GLU A 301 -4.93 -28.77 45.69
N THR A 302 -3.63 -28.86 45.99
CA THR A 302 -2.58 -28.22 45.17
C THR A 302 -2.57 -28.78 43.74
N VAL A 303 -2.72 -30.09 43.58
CA VAL A 303 -2.80 -30.73 42.26
C VAL A 303 -4.09 -30.33 41.54
N GLU A 304 -5.22 -30.24 42.24
CA GLU A 304 -6.49 -29.79 41.66
C GLU A 304 -6.42 -28.34 41.17
N ILE A 305 -5.82 -27.44 41.94
CA ILE A 305 -5.58 -26.05 41.53
C ILE A 305 -4.79 -26.04 40.23
N ARG A 306 -3.67 -26.79 40.16
CA ARG A 306 -2.86 -26.91 38.95
C ARG A 306 -3.64 -27.50 37.77
N ARG A 307 -4.53 -28.47 38.02
CA ARG A 307 -5.40 -29.06 36.99
C ARG A 307 -6.37 -28.03 36.43
N ARG A 308 -7.04 -27.25 37.30
CA ARG A 308 -7.91 -26.15 36.88
C ARG A 308 -7.14 -25.10 36.07
N THR A 309 -5.91 -24.76 36.47
CA THR A 309 -5.05 -23.85 35.69
C THR A 309 -4.67 -24.43 34.32
N ALA A 310 -4.36 -25.73 34.23
CA ALA A 310 -4.10 -26.39 32.95
C ALA A 310 -5.34 -26.41 32.05
N ASP A 311 -6.53 -26.68 32.61
CA ASP A 311 -7.81 -26.63 31.89
C ASP A 311 -8.11 -25.23 31.35
N SER A 312 -7.86 -24.18 32.14
CA SER A 312 -8.00 -22.80 31.69
C SER A 312 -7.03 -22.48 30.53
N ARG A 313 -5.76 -22.92 30.62
CA ARG A 313 -4.78 -22.75 29.53
C ARG A 313 -5.21 -23.50 28.26
N ARG A 314 -5.77 -24.70 28.40
CA ARG A 314 -6.32 -25.46 27.27
C ARG A 314 -7.45 -24.70 26.58
N ARG A 315 -8.42 -24.19 27.35
CA ARG A 315 -9.54 -23.40 26.80
C ARG A 315 -9.05 -22.13 26.11
N LEU A 316 -8.06 -21.44 26.69
CA LEU A 316 -7.43 -20.29 26.05
C LEU A 316 -6.76 -20.67 24.73
N ASN A 317 -6.08 -21.82 24.66
CA ASN A 317 -5.50 -22.32 23.42
C ASN A 317 -6.56 -22.60 22.34
N GLU A 318 -7.67 -23.26 22.71
CA GLU A 318 -8.79 -23.53 21.82
C GLU A 318 -9.46 -22.23 21.31
N VAL A 319 -9.69 -21.26 22.19
CA VAL A 319 -10.24 -19.94 21.81
C VAL A 319 -9.28 -19.17 20.90
N SER A 320 -7.97 -19.19 21.18
CA SER A 320 -6.97 -18.57 20.32
C SER A 320 -6.96 -19.19 18.92
N GLU A 321 -7.10 -20.50 18.80
CA GLU A 321 -7.18 -21.18 17.50
C GLU A 321 -8.42 -20.74 16.70
N LEU A 322 -9.57 -20.64 17.37
CA LEU A 322 -10.80 -20.12 16.77
C LEU A 322 -10.66 -18.66 16.32
N MET A 323 -10.05 -17.81 17.15
CA MET A 323 -9.79 -16.40 16.83
C MET A 323 -8.85 -16.27 15.63
N LEU A 324 -7.73 -17.01 15.60
CA LEU A 324 -6.81 -17.02 14.45
C LEU A 324 -7.49 -17.48 13.16
N THR A 325 -8.41 -18.45 13.26
CA THR A 325 -9.18 -18.93 12.11
C THR A 325 -10.19 -17.88 11.64
N TYR A 326 -10.83 -17.19 12.57
CA TYR A 326 -11.74 -16.09 12.27
C TYR A 326 -11.00 -14.89 11.64
N GLU A 327 -9.89 -14.46 12.22
CA GLU A 327 -9.04 -13.38 11.71
C GLU A 327 -8.53 -13.69 10.29
N ARG A 328 -8.12 -14.92 10.01
CA ARG A 328 -7.77 -15.36 8.64
C ARG A 328 -8.93 -15.15 7.67
N LYS A 329 -10.15 -15.55 8.05
CA LYS A 329 -11.35 -15.40 7.20
C LYS A 329 -11.72 -13.93 6.99
N VAL A 330 -11.64 -13.11 8.03
CA VAL A 330 -11.91 -11.67 7.97
C VAL A 330 -10.86 -10.96 7.12
N GLY A 331 -9.58 -11.22 7.37
CA GLY A 331 -8.46 -10.65 6.61
C GLY A 331 -8.55 -10.97 5.12
N HIS A 332 -8.85 -12.22 4.76
CA HIS A 332 -9.05 -12.60 3.36
C HIS A 332 -10.25 -11.88 2.72
N THR A 333 -11.34 -11.74 3.46
CA THR A 333 -12.54 -11.03 2.98
C THR A 333 -12.27 -9.54 2.80
N LYS A 334 -11.53 -8.92 3.73
CA LYS A 334 -11.10 -7.52 3.64
C LYS A 334 -10.19 -7.30 2.44
N GLN A 335 -9.16 -8.14 2.24
CA GLN A 335 -8.28 -8.06 1.07
C GLN A 335 -9.04 -8.16 -0.26
N LEU A 336 -10.04 -9.05 -0.35
CA LEU A 336 -10.89 -9.13 -1.54
C LEU A 336 -11.73 -7.87 -1.73
N GLY A 337 -12.27 -7.29 -0.65
CA GLY A 337 -13.00 -6.03 -0.66
C GLY A 337 -12.13 -4.85 -1.11
N ASP A 338 -10.94 -4.70 -0.52
CA ASP A 338 -9.99 -3.64 -0.86
C ASP A 338 -9.52 -3.76 -2.32
N ARG A 339 -9.26 -4.99 -2.80
CA ARG A 339 -8.93 -5.24 -4.21
C ARG A 339 -10.10 -4.91 -5.14
N LEU A 340 -11.33 -5.23 -4.75
CA LEU A 340 -12.52 -4.89 -5.52
C LEU A 340 -12.68 -3.36 -5.58
N ASN A 341 -12.53 -2.65 -4.46
CA ASN A 341 -12.60 -1.19 -4.40
C ASN A 341 -11.53 -0.53 -5.26
N ALA A 342 -10.28 -0.98 -5.17
CA ALA A 342 -9.19 -0.49 -6.02
C ALA A 342 -9.49 -0.71 -7.52
N LEU A 343 -10.07 -1.85 -7.89
CA LEU A 343 -10.52 -2.08 -9.26
C LEU A 343 -11.67 -1.13 -9.64
N ILE A 344 -12.62 -0.88 -8.75
CA ILE A 344 -13.73 0.06 -9.00
C ILE A 344 -13.20 1.47 -9.25
N GLU A 345 -12.25 1.95 -8.43
CA GLU A 345 -11.62 3.26 -8.60
C GLU A 345 -10.82 3.34 -9.91
N LYS A 346 -10.04 2.30 -10.22
CA LYS A 346 -9.27 2.19 -11.46
C LYS A 346 -10.14 2.19 -12.71
N TYR A 347 -11.33 1.60 -12.64
CA TYR A 347 -12.29 1.51 -13.75
C TYR A 347 -13.47 2.46 -13.58
N ALA A 348 -13.34 3.56 -12.84
CA ALA A 348 -14.38 4.58 -12.72
C ALA A 348 -14.75 5.22 -14.08
N ALA A 349 -13.87 5.14 -15.09
CA ALA A 349 -14.20 5.49 -16.48
C ALA A 349 -15.06 4.43 -17.22
N GLY A 350 -15.34 3.29 -16.57
CA GLY A 350 -16.18 2.20 -17.05
C GLY A 350 -17.26 1.83 -16.03
N GLU A 351 -18.10 2.82 -15.69
CA GLU A 351 -19.22 2.75 -14.73
C GLU A 351 -20.03 1.43 -14.79
N ALA A 352 -20.23 0.90 -16.00
CA ALA A 352 -21.00 -0.33 -16.23
C ALA A 352 -20.28 -1.62 -15.79
N ALA A 353 -18.94 -1.67 -15.82
CA ALA A 353 -18.17 -2.84 -15.39
C ALA A 353 -18.04 -2.89 -13.86
N GLY A 354 -17.80 -1.74 -13.23
CA GLY A 354 -17.76 -1.60 -11.77
C GLY A 354 -19.10 -1.97 -11.13
N GLN A 355 -20.22 -1.46 -11.64
CA GLN A 355 -21.56 -1.81 -11.13
C GLN A 355 -21.89 -3.30 -11.26
N ARG A 356 -21.51 -3.95 -12.36
CA ARG A 356 -21.73 -5.40 -12.55
C ARG A 356 -20.91 -6.25 -11.58
N LEU A 357 -19.65 -5.87 -11.32
CA LEU A 357 -18.81 -6.55 -10.34
C LEU A 357 -19.34 -6.37 -8.92
N LEU A 358 -19.87 -5.18 -8.59
CA LEU A 358 -20.44 -4.87 -7.28
C LEU A 358 -21.71 -5.70 -7.02
N VAL A 359 -22.61 -5.81 -8.01
CA VAL A 359 -23.80 -6.68 -7.94
C VAL A 359 -23.43 -8.15 -7.78
N LEU A 360 -22.40 -8.63 -8.49
CA LEU A 360 -21.93 -10.01 -8.36
C LEU A 360 -21.31 -10.27 -6.98
N PHE A 361 -20.54 -9.33 -6.45
CA PHE A 361 -19.95 -9.43 -5.11
C PHE A 361 -21.02 -9.46 -4.01
N GLU A 362 -22.01 -8.56 -4.07
CA GLU A 362 -23.13 -8.56 -3.12
C GLU A 362 -23.94 -9.84 -3.16
N ARG A 363 -24.16 -10.41 -4.35
CA ARG A 363 -24.83 -11.69 -4.52
C ARG A 363 -24.03 -12.81 -3.84
N LEU A 364 -22.72 -12.83 -4.03
CA LEU A 364 -21.81 -13.80 -3.42
C LEU A 364 -21.81 -13.70 -1.89
N GLN A 365 -21.86 -12.48 -1.35
CA GLN A 365 -22.00 -12.24 0.09
C GLN A 365 -23.35 -12.74 0.64
N ARG A 366 -24.45 -12.51 -0.09
CA ARG A 366 -25.78 -13.03 0.29
C ARG A 366 -25.83 -14.55 0.27
N GLU A 367 -25.27 -15.19 -0.76
CA GLU A 367 -25.19 -16.65 -0.85
C GLU A 367 -24.31 -17.24 0.28
N ARG A 368 -23.22 -16.57 0.64
CA ARG A 368 -22.37 -16.93 1.79
C ARG A 368 -23.10 -16.79 3.12
N ALA A 369 -23.85 -15.71 3.33
CA ALA A 369 -24.66 -15.51 4.54
C ALA A 369 -25.73 -16.60 4.68
N GLN A 370 -26.38 -16.98 3.58
CA GLN A 370 -27.35 -18.08 3.55
C GLN A 370 -26.70 -19.45 3.83
N TYR A 371 -25.50 -19.69 3.30
CA TYR A 371 -24.75 -20.91 3.56
C TYR A 371 -24.33 -21.03 5.04
N ASN A 372 -23.84 -19.93 5.62
CA ASN A 372 -23.50 -19.87 7.05
C ASN A 372 -24.74 -20.05 7.94
N ALA A 373 -25.88 -19.44 7.58
CA ALA A 373 -27.14 -19.62 8.31
C ALA A 373 -27.64 -21.09 8.28
N ARG A 374 -27.38 -21.82 7.19
CA ARG A 374 -27.70 -23.25 7.07
C ARG A 374 -26.74 -24.16 7.87
N LEU A 375 -25.48 -23.75 8.04
CA LEU A 375 -24.51 -24.45 8.87
C LEU A 375 -24.73 -24.23 10.38
N VAL A 376 -25.38 -23.14 10.76
CA VAL A 376 -25.70 -22.77 12.16
C VAL A 376 -27.14 -23.13 12.53
N ALA A 377 -27.94 -23.67 11.60
CA ALA A 377 -29.24 -24.24 11.94
C ALA A 377 -29.02 -25.46 12.87
N PRO A 378 -29.61 -25.49 14.08
CA PRO A 378 -29.42 -26.59 15.00
C PRO A 378 -29.91 -27.90 14.36
N LEU A 379 -29.12 -28.96 14.55
CA LEU A 379 -29.53 -30.35 14.38
C LEU A 379 -30.58 -30.70 15.45
N ASP A 380 -31.73 -30.04 15.42
CA ASP A 380 -32.93 -30.44 16.15
C ASP A 380 -33.87 -31.15 15.17
N GLN A 381 -33.48 -32.38 14.79
CA GLN A 381 -34.37 -33.48 14.43
C GLN A 381 -33.77 -34.81 14.88
#